data_AF-A0A1F6ZRN3-F1
#
_entry.id   AF-A0A1F6ZRN3-F1
#
_cell.length_a   1.000
_cell.length_b   1.000
_cell.length_c   1.000
_cell.angle_alpha   90.00
_cell.angle_beta   90.00
_cell.angle_gamma   90.00
#
_symmetry.space_group_name_H-M   'P 1'
#
loop_
_entity.id
_entity.type
_entity.pdbx_description
1 polymer ?
#
loop_
_entity_poly.entity_id
_entity_poly.type
_entity_poly.pdbx_seq_one_letter_code
_entity_poly.pdbx_strand_id
1 'polypeptide(L)'
;MDYKTAFIIFAFFSAFAFSFMIISSKDTFSVSLAEGKNQIRINLSEPVYAETLIKMNPGIEAISFTEENRTVGYVNVFQGVGKNFAVTDREYEIIASKSMDLVLPS
;
A
#
# COMPACT_ATOMS: atom_id res chain seq x y z
N MET A 1 9.30 -42.71 26.28
CA MET A 1 9.15 -42.38 24.86
C MET A 1 10.32 -43.02 24.14
N ASP A 2 10.06 -44.00 23.27
CA ASP A 2 11.13 -44.74 22.59
C ASP A 2 11.82 -43.89 21.52
N TYR A 3 13.10 -44.17 21.26
CA TYR A 3 13.93 -43.45 20.29
C TYR A 3 13.32 -43.44 18.87
N LYS A 4 12.53 -44.47 18.52
CA LYS A 4 11.78 -44.56 17.26
C LYS A 4 10.67 -43.52 17.19
N THR A 5 9.95 -43.29 18.30
CA THR A 5 8.89 -42.29 18.40
C THR A 5 9.46 -40.87 18.38
N ALA A 6 10.60 -40.67 19.05
CA ALA A 6 11.32 -39.39 19.03
C ALA A 6 11.83 -39.02 17.61
N PHE A 7 12.32 -40.00 16.85
CA PHE A 7 12.80 -39.81 15.48
C PHE A 7 11.68 -39.40 14.51
N ILE A 8 10.50 -40.03 14.64
CA ILE A 8 9.33 -39.73 13.79
C ILE A 8 8.81 -38.31 14.05
N ILE A 9 8.78 -37.87 15.32
CA ILE A 9 8.36 -36.52 15.68
C ILE A 9 9.36 -35.47 15.15
N PHE A 10 10.66 -35.77 15.25
CA PHE A 10 11.70 -34.87 14.74
C PHE A 10 11.66 -34.71 13.21
N ALA A 11 11.41 -35.81 12.49
CA ALA A 11 11.24 -35.79 11.04
C ALA A 11 9.99 -35.02 10.59
N PHE A 12 8.91 -35.07 11.38
CA PHE A 12 7.70 -34.29 11.10
C PHE A 12 7.92 -32.77 11.34
N PHE A 13 8.70 -32.40 12.36
CA PHE A 13 9.02 -31.00 12.65
C PHE A 13 9.96 -30.37 11.61
N SER A 14 10.91 -31.14 11.06
CA SER A 14 11.84 -30.62 10.06
C SER A 14 11.15 -30.34 8.72
N ALA A 15 10.16 -31.14 8.33
CA ALA A 15 9.39 -30.93 7.10
C ALA A 15 8.50 -29.66 7.17
N PHE A 16 8.05 -29.27 8.36
CA PHE A 16 7.24 -28.06 8.55
C PHE A 16 8.07 -26.77 8.54
N ALA A 17 9.38 -26.85 8.81
CA ALA A 17 10.27 -25.69 8.88
C ALA A 17 10.69 -25.13 7.51
N PHE A 18 10.54 -25.91 6.43
CA PHE A 18 10.92 -25.49 5.08
C PHE A 18 9.80 -24.79 4.29
N SER A 19 8.58 -24.70 4.83
CA SER A 19 7.45 -24.05 4.15
C SER A 19 7.52 -22.51 4.12
N PHE A 20 8.44 -21.91 4.88
CA PHE A 20 8.69 -20.47 4.89
C PHE A 20 9.93 -20.10 4.06
N MET A 21 10.00 -20.57 2.81
CA MET A 21 10.90 -19.98 1.83
C MET A 21 10.31 -18.62 1.42
N ILE A 22 10.72 -17.57 2.14
CA ILE A 22 10.36 -16.18 1.84
C ILE A 22 10.97 -15.82 0.48
N ILE A 23 10.13 -15.72 -0.54
CA ILE A 23 10.45 -15.07 -1.80
C ILE A 23 10.63 -13.59 -1.49
N SER A 24 11.88 -13.13 -1.39
CA SER A 24 12.19 -11.70 -1.32
C SER A 24 12.10 -11.14 -2.73
N SER A 25 10.97 -10.54 -3.08
CA SER A 25 10.78 -9.79 -4.31
C SER A 25 11.28 -8.36 -4.13
N LYS A 26 12.39 -8.07 -4.81
CA LYS A 26 12.93 -6.76 -5.23
C LYS A 26 12.10 -5.53 -4.83
N ASP A 27 12.73 -4.61 -4.09
CA ASP A 27 12.20 -3.32 -3.61
C ASP A 27 11.56 -2.47 -4.73
N THR A 28 10.29 -2.74 -5.01
CA THR A 28 9.34 -1.73 -5.45
C THR A 28 8.61 -1.33 -4.18
N PHE A 29 8.65 -0.05 -3.81
CA PHE A 29 7.92 0.48 -2.65
C PHE A 29 6.42 0.46 -2.97
N SER A 30 5.83 -0.74 -3.01
CA SER A 30 4.44 -0.97 -3.32
C SER A 30 3.65 -0.89 -2.02
N VAL A 31 2.93 0.22 -1.83
CA VAL A 31 2.02 0.34 -0.70
C VAL A 31 0.72 -0.34 -1.09
N SER A 32 0.37 -1.43 -0.41
CA SER A 32 -0.89 -2.14 -0.69
C SER A 32 -2.07 -1.35 -0.13
N LEU A 33 -3.06 -1.11 -0.98
CA LEU A 33 -4.34 -0.45 -0.68
C LEU A 33 -5.42 -1.52 -0.53
N ALA A 34 -6.23 -1.40 0.51
CA ALA A 34 -7.50 -2.10 0.59
C ALA A 34 -8.56 -1.38 -0.25
N GLU A 35 -9.59 -2.10 -0.69
CA GLU A 35 -10.81 -1.48 -1.22
C GLU A 35 -11.39 -0.49 -0.20
N GLY A 36 -11.80 0.68 -0.68
CA GLY A 36 -12.30 1.77 0.14
C GLY A 36 -11.18 2.69 0.65
N LYS A 37 -11.31 3.14 1.90
CA LYS A 37 -10.52 4.23 2.47
C LYS A 37 -9.22 3.72 3.09
N ASN A 38 -8.09 4.33 2.72
CA ASN A 38 -6.76 4.02 3.25
C ASN A 38 -6.09 5.31 3.75
N GLN A 39 -5.47 5.25 4.94
CA GLN A 39 -4.62 6.32 5.46
C GLN A 39 -3.15 5.95 5.28
N ILE A 40 -2.44 6.74 4.49
CA ILE A 40 -1.07 6.41 4.06
C ILE A 40 -0.21 7.65 4.15
N ARG A 41 0.97 7.50 4.75
CA ARG A 41 2.04 8.47 4.62
C ARG A 41 2.80 8.21 3.33
N ILE A 42 2.78 9.18 2.44
CA ILE A 42 3.55 9.15 1.20
C ILE A 42 4.81 9.97 1.43
N ASN A 43 5.96 9.42 1.08
CA ASN A 43 7.24 10.13 1.08
C ASN A 43 7.86 10.02 -0.31
N LEU A 44 7.84 11.14 -1.06
CA LEU A 44 8.38 11.22 -2.42
C LEU A 44 9.64 12.09 -2.43
N SER A 45 10.62 11.69 -3.24
CA SER A 45 11.82 12.46 -3.58
C SER A 45 11.47 13.79 -4.23
N GLU A 46 10.47 13.79 -5.12
CA GLU A 46 9.96 14.96 -5.82
C GLU A 46 8.43 15.09 -5.68
N PRO A 47 7.88 16.32 -5.53
CA PRO A 47 6.44 16.51 -5.43
C PRO A 47 5.72 16.10 -6.72
N VAL A 48 4.63 15.33 -6.60
CA VAL A 48 3.81 14.91 -7.75
C VAL A 48 2.37 15.35 -7.55
N TYR A 49 1.73 15.86 -8.60
CA TYR A 49 0.33 16.26 -8.51
C TYR A 49 -0.59 15.07 -8.25
N ALA A 50 -1.59 15.25 -7.38
CA ALA A 50 -2.55 14.20 -7.03
C ALA A 50 -3.28 13.64 -8.27
N GLU A 51 -3.59 14.51 -9.24
CA GLU A 51 -4.17 14.09 -10.53
C GLU A 51 -3.26 13.11 -11.28
N THR A 52 -1.94 13.33 -11.26
CA THR A 52 -0.97 12.42 -11.90
C THR A 52 -0.97 11.06 -11.22
N LEU A 53 -1.04 11.02 -9.88
CA LEU A 53 -1.13 9.75 -9.14
C LEU A 53 -2.41 8.98 -9.48
N ILE A 54 -3.55 9.66 -9.61
CA ILE A 54 -4.81 9.03 -10.03
C ILE A 54 -4.69 8.47 -11.45
N LYS A 55 -4.08 9.23 -12.38
CA LYS A 55 -3.86 8.77 -13.77
C LYS A 55 -2.93 7.55 -13.84
N MET A 56 -1.92 7.48 -12.99
CA MET A 56 -1.00 6.33 -12.90
C MET A 56 -1.65 5.10 -12.27
N ASN A 57 -2.67 5.30 -11.42
CA ASN A 57 -3.31 4.28 -10.62
C ASN A 57 -4.82 4.27 -10.88
N PRO A 58 -5.30 3.67 -11.99
CA PRO A 58 -6.71 3.74 -12.39
C PRO A 58 -7.71 3.07 -11.42
N GLY A 59 -7.22 2.46 -10.34
CA GLY A 59 -8.05 1.97 -9.24
C GLY A 59 -8.29 2.98 -8.12
N ILE A 60 -7.60 4.12 -8.08
CA ILE A 60 -7.84 5.20 -7.11
C ILE A 60 -9.05 6.01 -7.55
N GLU A 61 -10.01 6.19 -6.67
CA GLU A 61 -11.18 7.04 -6.86
C GLU A 61 -10.94 8.48 -6.42
N ALA A 62 -10.23 8.66 -5.31
CA ALA A 62 -9.90 9.98 -4.77
C ALA A 62 -8.64 9.97 -3.90
N ILE A 63 -7.99 11.13 -3.84
CA ILE A 63 -6.89 11.44 -2.91
C ILE A 63 -7.25 12.72 -2.18
N SER A 64 -7.11 12.71 -0.86
CA SER A 64 -7.33 13.89 -0.03
C SER A 64 -6.33 13.98 1.12
N PHE A 65 -6.21 15.17 1.70
CA PHE A 65 -5.52 15.34 2.98
C PHE A 65 -6.29 16.33 3.86
N THR A 66 -6.13 16.12 5.17
CA THR A 66 -6.77 16.93 6.20
C THR A 66 -5.70 17.68 6.98
N GLU A 67 -5.88 18.99 7.17
CA GLU A 67 -5.12 19.79 8.13
C GLU A 67 -6.11 20.38 9.14
N GLU A 68 -5.78 20.33 10.43
CA GLU A 68 -6.60 20.93 11.50
C GLU A 68 -8.10 20.55 11.46
N ASN A 69 -8.40 19.28 11.17
CA ASN A 69 -9.75 18.72 11.00
C ASN A 69 -10.56 19.29 9.80
N ARG A 70 -9.89 19.89 8.82
CA ARG A 70 -10.51 20.35 7.57
C ARG A 70 -9.85 19.68 6.38
N THR A 71 -10.64 19.17 5.44
CA THR A 71 -10.12 18.68 4.16
C THR A 71 -9.61 19.87 3.35
N VAL A 72 -8.30 19.92 3.12
CA VAL A 72 -7.62 21.05 2.43
C VAL A 72 -7.35 20.73 0.97
N GLY A 73 -7.12 19.46 0.63
CA GLY A 73 -6.99 18.97 -0.73
C GLY A 73 -7.88 17.77 -0.98
N TYR A 74 -8.56 17.76 -2.13
CA TYR A 74 -9.36 16.64 -2.61
C TYR A 74 -9.28 16.62 -4.14
N VAL A 75 -8.91 15.49 -4.73
CA VAL A 75 -8.95 15.25 -6.18
C VAL A 75 -9.57 13.87 -6.38
N ASN A 76 -10.51 13.75 -7.31
CA ASN A 76 -11.11 12.46 -7.69
C ASN A 76 -10.88 12.13 -9.18
N VAL A 77 -11.27 10.92 -9.59
CA VAL A 77 -11.14 10.42 -10.97
C VAL A 77 -11.82 11.28 -12.03
N PHE A 78 -12.84 12.05 -11.65
CA PHE A 78 -13.57 12.96 -12.55
C PHE A 78 -12.99 14.39 -12.52
N GLN A 79 -11.81 14.59 -11.92
CA GLN A 79 -11.22 15.91 -11.65
C GLN A 79 -12.13 16.82 -10.80
N GLY A 80 -13.02 16.21 -10.00
CA GLY A 80 -14.07 16.87 -9.24
C GLY A 80 -13.61 17.78 -8.11
N VAL A 81 -14.55 18.62 -7.66
CA VAL A 81 -14.45 19.81 -6.79
C VAL A 81 -13.27 19.80 -5.79
N GLY A 82 -12.18 20.45 -6.21
CA GLY A 82 -10.99 20.74 -5.41
C GLY A 82 -9.89 21.33 -6.30
N LYS A 83 -8.92 22.05 -5.72
CA LYS A 83 -7.71 22.43 -6.47
C LYS A 83 -6.77 21.24 -6.50
N ASN A 84 -6.29 20.85 -7.69
CA ASN A 84 -5.18 19.91 -7.81
C ASN A 84 -4.02 20.39 -6.91
N PHE A 85 -3.40 19.46 -6.18
CA PHE A 85 -2.39 19.76 -5.19
C PHE A 85 -1.18 18.84 -5.37
N ALA A 86 -0.02 19.35 -4.96
CA ALA A 86 1.21 18.57 -4.95
C ALA A 86 1.21 17.61 -3.75
N VAL A 87 1.49 16.34 -4.01
CA VAL A 87 1.71 15.31 -3.02
C VAL A 87 3.17 15.38 -2.58
N THR A 88 3.38 15.76 -1.32
CA THR A 88 4.66 15.85 -0.61
C THR A 88 4.71 14.86 0.57
N ASP A 89 5.80 14.85 1.35
CA ASP A 89 5.90 14.04 2.59
C ASP A 89 4.85 14.44 3.64
N ARG A 90 3.72 13.72 3.67
CA ARG A 90 2.64 13.84 4.65
C ARG A 90 1.67 12.67 4.54
N GLU A 91 0.66 12.68 5.41
CA GLU A 91 -0.42 11.70 5.43
C GLU A 91 -1.56 12.10 4.49
N TYR A 92 -2.06 11.12 3.75
CA TYR A 92 -3.17 11.26 2.81
C TYR A 92 -4.21 10.18 3.07
N GLU A 93 -5.44 10.51 2.73
CA GLU A 93 -6.54 9.57 2.57
C GLU A 93 -6.69 9.24 1.09
N ILE A 94 -6.50 7.96 0.75
CA ILE A 94 -6.66 7.44 -0.61
C ILE A 94 -7.85 6.49 -0.62
N ILE A 95 -8.81 6.76 -1.50
CA ILE A 95 -9.96 5.91 -1.73
C ILE A 95 -9.67 5.06 -2.96
N ALA A 96 -9.67 3.74 -2.81
CA ALA A 96 -9.46 2.78 -3.89
C ALA A 96 -10.77 2.03 -4.19
N SER A 97 -11.08 1.84 -5.47
CA SER A 97 -12.26 1.10 -5.95
C SER A 97 -12.14 -0.42 -5.76
N LYS A 98 -10.93 -0.92 -5.51
CA LYS A 98 -10.60 -2.32 -5.22
C LYS A 98 -9.22 -2.41 -4.56
N SER A 99 -8.93 -3.54 -3.95
CA SER A 99 -7.58 -3.79 -3.43
C SER A 99 -6.55 -3.75 -4.56
N MET A 100 -5.47 -3.00 -4.36
CA MET A 100 -4.44 -2.78 -5.37
C MET A 100 -3.13 -2.32 -4.73
N ASP A 101 -2.02 -2.47 -5.44
CA ASP A 101 -0.76 -1.88 -5.03
C ASP A 101 -0.61 -0.48 -5.63
N LEU A 102 -0.33 0.50 -4.77
CA LEU A 102 -0.11 1.89 -5.16
C LEU A 102 1.25 2.01 -5.87
N VAL A 103 1.21 2.49 -7.10
CA VAL A 103 2.40 2.84 -7.87
C VAL A 103 2.74 4.30 -7.60
N LEU A 104 3.90 4.51 -6.98
CA LEU A 104 4.48 5.84 -6.78
C LEU A 104 5.57 6.11 -7.83
N PRO A 105 5.69 7.35 -8.33
CA PRO A 105 6.82 7.75 -9.16
C PRO A 105 8.12 7.73 -8.33
N SER A 106 9.20 7.23 -8.93
CA SER A 106 10.54 7.15 -8.35
C SER A 106 11.39 8.38 -8.66
#